data_AF-A0A8J7MYK3-F1
#
_entry.id   AF-A0A8J7MYK3-F1
#
_cell.length_a   1.000
_cell.length_b   1.000
_cell.length_c   1.000
_cell.angle_alpha   90.00
_cell.angle_beta   90.00
_cell.angle_gamma   90.00
#
_symmetry.space_group_name_H-M   'P 1'
#
loop_
_entity.id
_entity.type
_entity.pdbx_description
1 polymer ?
#
loop_
_entity_poly.entity_id
_entity_poly.type
_entity_poly.pdbx_seq_one_letter_code
_entity_poly.pdbx_strand_id
1 'polypeptide(L)' 'MTRIVLVTGGGRGIGAATAKLLARRGHDVAVNYQSNVAAAQKVVREIEALG' A
#
# COMPACT_ATOMS: atom_id res chain seq x y z
N MET A 1 19.59 0.36 -0.20
CA MET A 1 18.60 0.30 -1.29
C MET A 1 17.30 -0.22 -0.71
N THR A 2 16.22 0.56 -0.79
CA THR A 2 14.87 0.11 -0.44
C THR A 2 14.35 -0.82 -1.54
N ARG A 3 13.67 -1.91 -1.17
CA ARG A 3 13.04 -2.80 -2.16
C ARG A 3 11.67 -2.26 -2.52
N ILE A 4 11.39 -2.13 -3.81
CA ILE A 4 10.09 -1.73 -4.35
C ILE A 4 9.17 -2.96 -4.44
N VAL A 5 7.94 -2.86 -3.96
CA VAL A 5 6.95 -3.95 -3.97
C VAL A 5 5.64 -3.48 -4.59
N LEU A 6 5.13 -4.23 -5.59
CA LEU A 6 3.81 -4.03 -6.16
C LEU A 6 2.78 -4.90 -5.43
N VAL A 7 1.73 -4.28 -4.89
CA VAL A 7 0.59 -4.98 -4.29
C VAL A 7 -0.65 -4.77 -5.16
N THR A 8 -1.12 -5.84 -5.79
CA THR A 8 -2.40 -5.84 -6.53
C THR A 8 -3.58 -5.96 -5.58
N GLY A 9 -4.69 -5.30 -5.91
CA GLY A 9 -5.85 -5.24 -5.02
C GLY A 9 -5.56 -4.58 -3.67
N GLY A 10 -4.55 -3.73 -3.58
CA GLY A 10 -4.03 -3.17 -2.33
C GLY A 10 -4.95 -2.11 -1.67
N GLY A 11 -6.06 -1.73 -2.30
CA GLY A 11 -6.97 -0.72 -1.76
C GLY A 11 -7.86 -1.18 -0.59
N ARG A 12 -7.94 -2.48 -0.29
CA ARG A 12 -8.79 -3.02 0.79
C ARG A 12 -8.34 -4.40 1.28
N GLY A 13 -8.93 -4.85 2.38
CA GLY A 13 -8.79 -6.22 2.90
C GLY A 13 -7.32 -6.62 3.13
N ILE A 14 -6.97 -7.85 2.70
CA ILE A 14 -5.62 -8.41 2.86
C ILE A 14 -4.58 -7.60 2.08
N GLY A 15 -4.89 -7.16 0.86
CA GLY A 15 -3.97 -6.35 0.06
C GLY A 15 -3.54 -5.07 0.79
N ALA A 16 -4.50 -4.36 1.40
CA ALA A 16 -4.21 -3.18 2.20
C ALA A 16 -3.38 -3.49 3.45
N ALA A 17 -3.67 -4.59 4.13
CA ALA A 17 -2.88 -5.02 5.30
C ALA A 17 -1.43 -5.35 4.92
N THR A 18 -1.23 -6.07 3.82
CA THR A 18 0.09 -6.41 3.27
C THR A 18 0.86 -5.16 2.87
N ALA A 19 0.23 -4.22 2.17
CA ALA A 19 0.87 -2.97 1.75
C ALA A 19 1.40 -2.17 2.96
N LYS A 20 0.59 -2.02 4.01
CA LYS A 20 1.01 -1.35 5.25
C LYS A 20 2.12 -2.11 5.98
N LEU A 21 2.05 -3.44 6.03
CA LEU A 21 3.07 -4.26 6.68
C LEU A 21 4.43 -4.10 5.99
N LEU A 22 4.44 -4.07 4.66
CA LEU A 22 5.65 -3.86 3.87
C LEU A 22 6.22 -2.44 4.04
N ALA A 23 5.36 -1.42 4.04
CA ALA A 23 5.77 -0.05 4.33
C ALA A 23 6.44 0.07 5.72
N ARG A 24 5.82 -0.52 6.77
CA ARG A 24 6.42 -0.59 8.12
C ARG A 24 7.78 -1.29 8.18
N ARG A 25 8.11 -2.10 7.17
CA ARG A 25 9.39 -2.81 7.03
C ARG A 25 10.41 -2.03 6.19
N GLY A 26 10.10 -0.81 5.76
CA GLY A 26 10.99 0.04 4.97
C GLY A 26 11.00 -0.29 3.48
N HIS A 27 9.91 -0.85 2.95
CA HIS A 27 9.72 -1.05 1.52
C HIS A 27 8.98 0.11 0.88
N ASP A 28 9.36 0.46 -0.35
CA ASP A 28 8.58 1.36 -1.20
C ASP A 28 7.43 0.55 -1.83
N VAL A 29 6.19 0.95 -1.58
CA VAL A 29 5.01 0.14 -1.96
C VAL A 29 4.17 0.82 -3.03
N ALA A 30 4.02 0.16 -4.17
CA ALA A 30 3.07 0.53 -5.20
C ALA A 30 1.72 -0.18 -4.96
N VAL A 31 0.65 0.59 -4.79
CA VAL A 31 -0.70 0.09 -4.54
C VAL A 31 -1.50 0.09 -5.84
N ASN A 32 -1.79 -1.10 -6.38
CA ASN A 32 -2.70 -1.26 -7.51
C ASN A 32 -4.15 -1.48 -7.03
N TYR A 33 -5.09 -0.91 -7.78
CA TYR A 33 -6.53 -1.01 -7.55
C TYR A 33 -7.26 -1.14 -8.89
N GLN A 34 -8.49 -1.69 -8.85
CA GLN A 34 -9.31 -1.87 -10.06
C GLN A 34 -10.28 -0.70 -10.27
N SER A 35 -11.14 -0.41 -9.28
CA SER A 35 -12.27 0.53 -9.47
C SER A 35 -12.48 1.55 -8.33
N ASN A 36 -11.91 1.32 -7.15
CA ASN A 36 -12.10 2.22 -6.00
C ASN A 36 -10.82 2.99 -5.65
N VAL A 37 -10.63 4.13 -6.34
CA VAL A 37 -9.47 5.01 -6.14
C VAL A 37 -9.43 5.60 -4.73
N ALA A 38 -10.59 5.94 -4.15
CA ALA A 38 -10.64 6.55 -2.82
C ALA A 38 -10.12 5.59 -1.73
N ALA A 39 -10.47 4.30 -1.83
CA ALA A 39 -9.95 3.27 -0.94
C ALA A 39 -8.44 3.08 -1.10
N ALA A 40 -7.94 3.06 -2.34
CA ALA A 40 -6.50 2.96 -2.61
C ALA A 40 -5.73 4.17 -2.06
N GLN A 41 -6.22 5.39 -2.30
CA GLN A 41 -5.62 6.61 -1.78
C GLN A 41 -5.64 6.68 -0.25
N LYS A 42 -6.69 6.15 0.41
CA LYS A 42 -6.72 6.03 1.87
C LYS A 42 -5.56 5.15 2.36
N VAL A 43 -5.31 4.01 1.70
CA VAL A 43 -4.18 3.14 2.04
C VAL A 43 -2.84 3.83 1.79
N VAL A 44 -2.68 4.56 0.68
CA VAL A 44 -1.47 5.33 0.39
C VAL A 44 -1.19 6.36 1.48
N ARG A 45 -2.19 7.18 1.86
CA ARG A 45 -2.05 8.16 2.95
C ARG A 45 -1.68 7.51 4.29
N GLU A 46 -2.27 6.36 4.59
CA GLU A 46 -1.94 5.59 5.80
C GLU A 46 -0.51 5.03 5.76
N ILE A 47 0.02 4.73 4.57
CA ILE A 47 1.40 4.30 4.36
C ILE A 47 2.37 5.48 4.52
N GLU A 48 2.11 6.61 3.86
CA GLU A 48 2.93 7.82 3.95
C GLU A 48 3.01 8.37 5.38
N ALA A 49 1.95 8.19 6.17
CA ALA A 49 1.95 8.57 7.59
C ALA A 49 2.86 7.72 8.49
N LEU A 50 3.42 6.60 7.99
CA LEU A 50 4.34 5.76 8.74
C LEU A 50 5.80 6.27 8.69
N GLY A 51 6.09 7.26 7.84
CA GLY A 51 7.44 7.73 7.51
C GLY A 51 8.02 7.08 6.26
#